data_AF-A0A382YJR3-F1
#
_entry.id   AF-A0A382YJR3-F1
#
_cell.length_a   1.000
_cell.length_b   1.000
_cell.length_c   1.000
_cell.angle_alpha   90.00
_cell.angle_beta   90.00
_cell.angle_gamma   90.00
#
_symmetry.space_group_name_H-M   'P 1'
#
loop_
_entity.id
_entity.type
_entity.pdbx_description
1 polymer ?
#
loop_
_entity_poly.entity_id
_entity_poly.type
_entity_poly.pdbx_seq_one_letter_code
_entity_poly.pdbx_strand_id
1 'polypeptide(L)'
;PGYSCLFMAPFYNFEERFTIAPAIVNTDLYEGQVHLPAFVNKHAKIPFVLEMGYPLVHIIPFKRDNWESKITNLKDLVKTKAFKGFRYIMQNKWFWQYKKFAGASNKFK
;
A
#
# COMPACT_ATOMS: atom_id res chain seq x y z
N PRO A 1 14.42 17.17 -5.31
CA PRO A 1 13.13 16.69 -4.79
C PRO A 1 12.88 15.19 -5.10
N GLY A 2 12.50 14.42 -4.08
CA GLY A 2 12.32 12.96 -4.13
C GLY A 2 12.00 12.31 -2.78
N TYR A 3 11.76 13.10 -1.73
CA TYR A 3 11.38 12.61 -0.40
C TYR A 3 10.11 13.33 0.05
N SER A 4 9.28 12.61 0.80
CA SER A 4 8.14 13.19 1.49
C SER A 4 8.06 12.60 2.90
N CYS A 5 7.35 13.29 3.76
CA CYS A 5 7.11 12.83 5.12
C CYS A 5 5.63 12.49 5.30
N LEU A 6 5.37 11.33 5.89
CA LEU A 6 4.06 10.95 6.39
C LEU A 6 3.96 11.42 7.85
N PHE A 7 2.94 12.22 8.13
CA PHE A 7 2.57 12.68 9.46
C PHE A 7 1.36 11.88 9.89
N MET A 8 1.44 11.22 11.04
CA MET A 8 0.29 10.49 11.59
C MET A 8 0.39 10.37 13.12
N ALA A 9 -0.69 9.93 13.75
CA ALA A 9 -0.69 9.62 15.17
C ALA A 9 0.30 8.47 15.47
N PRO A 10 1.02 8.49 16.61
CA PRO A 10 1.95 7.44 16.98
C PRO A 10 1.29 6.06 17.02
N PHE A 11 2.04 5.04 16.59
CA PHE A 11 1.58 3.66 16.68
C PHE A 11 1.29 3.27 18.14
N TYR A 12 0.21 2.53 18.33
CA TYR A 12 -0.25 2.05 19.64
C TYR A 12 -0.59 3.16 20.64
N ASN A 13 -0.74 4.42 20.19
CA ASN A 13 -1.34 5.49 20.98
C ASN A 13 -2.84 5.57 20.64
N PHE A 14 -3.67 4.84 21.39
CA PHE A 14 -5.12 4.81 21.21
C PHE A 14 -5.79 6.00 21.93
N GLU A 15 -5.51 7.20 21.45
CA GLU A 15 -6.09 8.40 22.03
C GLU A 15 -7.58 8.52 21.68
N GLU A 16 -8.42 8.59 22.71
CA GLU A 16 -9.88 8.66 22.55
C GLU A 16 -10.40 10.09 22.50
N ARG A 17 -9.62 11.08 22.98
CA ARG A 17 -10.07 12.48 23.08
C ARG A 17 -10.08 13.18 21.72
N PHE A 18 -9.09 12.91 20.88
CA PHE A 18 -8.96 13.53 19.55
C PHE A 18 -8.28 12.59 18.58
N THR A 19 -8.51 12.81 17.29
CA THR A 19 -7.92 12.06 16.20
C THR A 19 -7.20 13.01 15.27
N ILE A 20 -5.92 12.77 15.02
CA ILE A 20 -5.13 13.55 14.05
C ILE A 20 -5.36 12.98 12.65
N ALA A 21 -5.60 13.87 11.69
CA ALA A 21 -5.73 13.45 10.30
C ALA A 21 -4.34 13.12 9.73
N PRO A 22 -4.08 11.89 9.26
CA PRO A 22 -2.81 11.56 8.65
C PRO A 22 -2.65 12.30 7.33
N ALA A 23 -1.44 12.78 7.06
CA ALA A 23 -1.15 13.57 5.86
C ALA A 23 0.25 13.27 5.33
N ILE A 24 0.38 13.29 4.00
CA ILE A 24 1.68 13.24 3.32
C ILE A 24 2.02 14.66 2.89
N VAL A 25 3.19 15.14 3.28
CA VAL A 25 3.69 16.47 2.90
C VAL A 25 4.99 16.32 2.13
N ASN A 26 5.10 17.05 1.02
CA ASN A 26 6.32 17.18 0.23
C ASN A 26 7.29 18.13 0.94
N THR A 27 7.90 17.65 2.01
CA THR A 27 8.83 18.41 2.85
C THR A 27 10.12 18.80 2.13
N ASP A 28 10.39 18.21 0.97
CA ASP A 28 11.53 18.54 0.12
C ASP A 28 11.32 19.78 -0.74
N LEU A 29 10.06 20.23 -0.90
CA LEU A 29 9.68 21.40 -1.69
C LEU A 29 8.99 22.47 -0.84
N TYR A 30 8.44 22.08 0.32
CA TYR A 30 7.66 22.94 1.17
C TYR A 30 8.52 23.57 2.28
N GLU A 31 8.63 24.89 2.28
CA GLU A 31 9.46 25.66 3.23
C GLU A 31 8.66 26.22 4.43
N GLY A 32 7.34 26.04 4.44
CA GLY A 32 6.45 26.58 5.47
C GLY A 32 6.28 25.69 6.70
N GLN A 33 5.53 26.20 7.69
CA GLN A 33 5.09 25.40 8.83
C GLN A 33 3.99 24.43 8.41
N VAL A 34 4.10 23.17 8.84
CA VAL A 34 3.11 22.14 8.56
C VAL A 34 1.96 22.25 9.56
N HIS A 35 0.75 22.44 9.07
CA HIS A 35 -0.45 22.40 9.90
C HIS A 35 -0.90 20.96 10.13
N LEU A 36 -1.26 20.64 11.38
CA LEU A 36 -1.70 19.31 11.79
C LEU A 36 -3.18 19.35 12.17
N PRO A 37 -4.10 19.17 11.21
CA PRO A 37 -5.52 19.16 11.50
C PRO A 37 -5.87 17.96 12.40
N ALA A 38 -6.63 18.24 13.45
CA ALA A 38 -7.12 17.25 14.39
C ALA A 38 -8.62 17.45 14.64
N PHE A 39 -9.32 16.34 14.88
CA PHE A 39 -10.74 16.30 15.18
C PHE A 39 -10.94 15.92 16.63
N VAL A 40 -11.81 16.63 17.34
CA VAL A 40 -12.24 16.23 18.68
C VAL A 40 -13.29 15.12 18.55
N ASN A 41 -13.08 14.02 19.25
CA ASN A 41 -13.99 12.89 19.18
C ASN A 41 -15.28 13.18 19.97
N LYS A 42 -16.42 12.70 19.48
CA LYS A 42 -17.75 12.99 20.06
C LYS A 42 -17.88 12.56 21.54
N HIS A 43 -17.17 11.51 21.95
CA HIS A 43 -17.22 10.96 23.30
C HIS A 43 -16.18 11.56 24.25
N ALA A 44 -15.35 12.48 23.76
CA ALA A 44 -14.35 13.14 24.58
C ALA A 44 -15.04 13.96 25.69
N LYS A 45 -14.57 13.82 26.92
CA LYS A 45 -14.96 14.72 28.01
C LYS A 45 -14.27 16.07 27.79
N ILE A 46 -15.07 17.12 27.63
CA ILE A 46 -14.61 18.48 27.40
C ILE A 46 -14.85 19.29 28.68
N PRO A 47 -13.90 20.15 29.12
CA PRO A 47 -12.56 20.36 28.56
C PRO A 47 -11.59 19.24 28.96
N PHE A 48 -10.64 18.94 28.08
CA PHE A 48 -9.48 18.10 28.40
C PHE A 48 -8.20 18.92 28.28
N VAL A 49 -7.22 18.59 29.11
CA VAL A 49 -5.89 19.21 29.10
C VAL A 49 -4.92 18.24 28.45
N LEU A 50 -4.08 18.76 27.56
CA LEU A 50 -2.93 18.05 27.00
C LEU A 50 -1.69 18.43 27.77
N GLU A 51 -1.02 17.44 28.34
CA GLU A 51 0.24 17.65 29.04
C GLU A 51 1.36 17.96 28.05
N MET A 52 2.31 18.80 28.47
CA MET A 52 3.51 19.04 27.68
C MET A 52 4.31 17.74 27.55
N GLY A 53 4.76 17.45 26.33
CA GLY A 53 5.45 16.19 26.01
C GLY A 53 4.50 15.07 25.59
N TYR A 54 3.18 15.29 25.57
CA TYR A 54 2.24 14.33 25.00
C TYR A 54 2.58 14.08 23.51
N PRO A 55 2.77 12.81 23.08
CA PRO A 55 3.18 12.51 21.72
C PRO A 55 2.00 12.67 20.75
N LEU A 56 1.91 13.83 20.11
CA LEU A 56 0.85 14.14 19.16
C LEU A 56 1.04 13.39 17.83
N VAL A 57 2.19 13.56 17.19
CA VAL A 57 2.45 13.07 15.84
C VAL A 57 3.83 12.45 15.79
N HIS A 58 3.97 11.37 15.02
CA HIS A 58 5.27 10.91 14.56
C HIS A 58 5.42 11.14 13.05
N ILE A 59 6.66 11.27 12.61
CA ILE A 59 6.99 11.62 11.23
C ILE A 59 7.79 10.47 10.63
N ILE A 60 7.30 9.91 9.53
CA ILE A 60 7.94 8.82 8.81
C ILE A 60 8.41 9.36 7.45
N PRO A 61 9.72 9.61 7.26
CA PRO A 61 10.24 10.01 5.97
C PRO A 61 10.28 8.80 5.01
N PHE A 62 9.85 9.00 3.78
CA PHE A 62 9.92 7.98 2.73
C PHE A 62 10.37 8.58 1.39
N LYS A 63 11.06 7.75 0.61
CA LYS A 63 11.52 8.12 -0.74
C LYS A 63 10.37 7.92 -1.73
N ARG A 64 10.18 8.88 -2.63
CA ARG A 64 9.23 8.78 -3.73
C ARG A 64 9.94 8.32 -5.00
N ASP A 65 9.37 7.33 -5.67
CA ASP A 65 9.79 6.94 -7.00
C ASP A 65 8.97 7.70 -8.05
N ASN A 66 9.63 8.14 -9.12
CA ASN A 66 8.96 8.79 -10.24
C ASN A 66 8.38 7.70 -11.14
N TRP A 67 7.14 7.30 -10.87
CA TRP A 67 6.45 6.24 -11.60
C TRP A 67 5.34 6.83 -12.47
N GLU A 68 5.33 6.43 -13.74
CA GLU A 68 4.29 6.80 -14.71
C GLU A 68 3.46 5.58 -15.10
N SER A 69 2.14 5.65 -14.92
CA SER A 69 1.22 4.62 -15.41
C SER A 69 1.07 4.72 -16.92
N LYS A 70 1.32 3.61 -17.65
CA LYS A 70 0.98 3.51 -19.07
C LYS A 70 -0.25 2.63 -19.24
N ILE A 71 -1.36 3.22 -19.69
CA ILE A 71 -2.57 2.48 -20.04
C ILE A 71 -2.37 1.93 -21.45
N THR A 72 -2.26 0.60 -21.56
CA THR A 72 -2.18 -0.08 -22.86
C THR A 72 -3.46 -0.88 -23.08
N ASN A 73 -3.95 -0.97 -24.32
CA ASN A 73 -5.11 -1.80 -24.62
C ASN A 73 -4.83 -3.27 -24.28
N LEU A 74 -5.80 -3.96 -23.65
CA LEU A 74 -5.67 -5.39 -23.31
C LEU A 74 -5.30 -6.25 -24.52
N LYS A 75 -5.78 -5.87 -25.72
CA LYS A 75 -5.47 -6.55 -26.99
C LYS A 75 -3.98 -6.53 -27.34
N ASP A 76 -3.25 -5.52 -26.90
CA ASP A 76 -1.81 -5.38 -27.15
C ASP A 76 -0.99 -6.17 -26.12
N LEU A 77 -1.47 -6.28 -24.88
CA LEU A 77 -0.87 -7.13 -23.85
C LEU A 77 -0.97 -8.62 -24.22
N VAL A 78 -2.11 -9.07 -24.79
CA VAL A 78 -2.29 -10.46 -25.29
C VAL A 78 -1.32 -10.79 -26.45
N LYS A 79 -0.86 -9.78 -27.21
CA LYS A 79 0.10 -9.96 -28.30
C LYS A 79 1.56 -10.02 -27.83
N THR A 80 1.86 -9.69 -26.58
CA THR A 80 3.23 -9.73 -26.07
C THR A 80 3.80 -11.15 -26.13
N LYS A 81 5.06 -11.27 -26.56
CA LYS A 81 5.76 -12.57 -26.68
C LYS A 81 5.78 -13.35 -25.37
N ALA A 82 5.80 -12.65 -24.22
CA ALA A 82 5.72 -13.24 -22.89
C ALA A 82 4.40 -14.01 -22.66
N PHE A 83 3.25 -13.45 -23.07
CA PHE A 83 1.95 -14.09 -22.88
C PHE A 83 1.76 -15.31 -23.80
N LYS A 84 2.23 -15.24 -25.05
CA LYS A 84 2.24 -16.40 -25.96
C LYS A 84 3.17 -17.51 -25.48
N GLY A 85 4.35 -17.16 -24.97
CA GLY A 85 5.30 -18.11 -24.38
C GLY A 85 4.72 -18.80 -23.14
N PHE A 86 4.10 -18.03 -22.25
CA PHE A 86 3.40 -18.56 -21.07
C PHE A 86 2.27 -19.51 -21.46
N ARG A 87 1.41 -19.13 -22.42
CA ARG A 87 0.36 -20.01 -22.96
C ARG A 87 0.92 -21.30 -23.56
N TYR A 88 2.02 -21.23 -24.32
CA TYR A 88 2.66 -22.40 -24.92
C TYR A 88 3.21 -23.36 -23.86
N ILE A 89 3.84 -22.84 -22.80
CA ILE A 89 4.35 -23.63 -21.68
C ILE A 89 3.21 -24.29 -20.90
N MET A 90 2.13 -23.54 -20.62
CA MET A 90 0.93 -24.06 -19.94
C MET A 90 0.24 -25.16 -20.77
N GLN A 91 0.17 -25.01 -22.09
CA GLN A 91 -0.47 -26.03 -22.93
C GLN A 91 0.40 -27.28 -23.10
N ASN A 92 1.71 -27.14 -23.27
CA ASN A 92 2.54 -28.29 -23.65
C ASN A 92 3.21 -28.99 -22.48
N LYS A 93 3.50 -28.31 -21.37
CA LYS A 93 4.09 -28.97 -20.19
C LYS A 93 3.03 -29.39 -19.18
N TRP A 94 2.05 -28.53 -18.94
CA TRP A 94 1.04 -28.75 -17.91
C TRP A 94 -0.01 -29.79 -18.31
N PHE A 95 -0.50 -29.74 -19.56
CA PHE A 95 -1.46 -30.75 -20.06
C PHE A 95 -0.89 -32.17 -20.07
N TRP A 96 0.38 -32.33 -20.44
CA TRP A 96 1.06 -33.64 -20.46
C TRP A 96 1.39 -34.15 -19.06
N GLN A 97 1.78 -33.26 -18.15
CA GLN A 97 2.01 -33.64 -16.75
C GLN A 97 0.70 -34.01 -16.04
N TYR A 98 -0.40 -33.28 -16.30
CA TYR A 98 -1.72 -33.63 -15.77
C TYR A 98 -2.19 -35.01 -16.27
N LYS A 99 -1.98 -35.35 -17.54
CA LYS A 99 -2.25 -36.71 -18.05
C LYS A 99 -1.47 -37.80 -17.32
N LYS A 100 -0.21 -37.54 -16.94
CA LYS A 100 0.59 -38.50 -16.15
C LYS A 100 0.05 -38.68 -14.73
N PHE A 101 -0.38 -37.61 -14.06
CA PHE A 101 -0.99 -37.68 -12.73
C PHE A 101 -2.38 -38.33 -12.75
N ALA A 102 -3.24 -37.96 -13.71
CA ALA A 102 -4.57 -38.55 -13.87
C ALA A 102 -4.50 -40.04 -14.26
N GLY A 103 -3.51 -40.44 -15.07
CA GLY A 103 -3.26 -41.84 -15.41
C GLY A 103 -2.64 -42.68 -14.29
N ALA A 104 -1.96 -42.06 -13.31
CA ALA A 104 -1.39 -42.75 -12.16
C ALA A 104 -2.44 -43.08 -11.08
N SER A 105 -3.50 -42.28 -10.97
CA SER A 105 -4.65 -42.53 -10.08
C SER A 105 -5.35 -43.87 -10.38
N ASN A 106 -5.40 -44.28 -11.65
CA ASN A 106 -6.02 -45.55 -12.07
C ASN A 106 -5.18 -46.81 -11.78
N LYS A 107 -4.02 -46.69 -11.12
CA LYS A 107 -3.16 -47.83 -10.74
C LYS A 107 -3.20 -48.15 -9.24
N PHE A 108 -3.97 -47.40 -8.46
CA PHE A 108 -4.22 -47.66 -7.04
C PHE A 108 -5.70 -48.05 -6.87
N LYS A 109 -6.07 -49.21 -7.40
CA LYS A 109 -7.29 -49.94 -7.07
C LYS A 109 -6.92 -51.41 -6.93
#